data_AF-A0A8T3NVQ2-F1
#
_entry.id   AF-A0A8T3NVQ2-F1
#
_cell.length_a   1.000
_cell.length_b   1.000
_cell.length_c   1.000
_cell.angle_alpha   90.00
_cell.angle_beta   90.00
_cell.angle_gamma   90.00
#
_symmetry.space_group_name_H-M   'P 1'
#
loop_
_entity.id
_entity.type
_entity.pdbx_description
1 polymer ?
#
loop_
_entity_poly.entity_id
_entity_poly.type
_entity_poly.pdbx_seq_one_letter_code
_entity_poly.pdbx_strand_id
1 'polypeptide(L)'
;MSEPLTIALPKGRVSEECLPLLTAAGIAPAEDPRTSRKLILATNVAGLRLIILRAADVPTYVQYGAAELGVTGKDVLMEHGGDGIY
;
A
#
# COMPACT_ATOMS: atom_id res chain seq x y z
N MET A 1 -12.43 10.20 -16.78
CA MET A 1 -11.88 10.43 -15.42
C MET A 1 -10.69 9.51 -15.27
N SER A 2 -9.54 9.99 -14.81
CA SER A 2 -8.37 9.11 -14.57
C SER A 2 -8.63 8.30 -13.31
N GLU A 3 -8.35 6.99 -13.34
CA GLU A 3 -8.45 6.15 -12.16
C GLU A 3 -7.41 6.58 -11.11
N PRO A 4 -7.77 6.59 -9.81
CA PRO A 4 -6.85 6.97 -8.76
C PRO A 4 -5.77 5.92 -8.55
N LEU A 5 -4.51 6.36 -8.45
CA LEU A 5 -3.37 5.53 -8.08
C LEU A 5 -3.55 4.97 -6.66
N THR A 6 -3.38 3.68 -6.52
CA THR A 6 -3.59 2.91 -5.30
C THR A 6 -2.27 2.28 -4.87
N ILE A 7 -1.85 2.59 -3.65
CA ILE A 7 -0.66 1.99 -3.04
C ILE A 7 -1.09 1.02 -1.95
N ALA A 8 -0.81 -0.26 -2.12
CA ALA A 8 -1.04 -1.32 -1.14
C ALA A 8 0.04 -1.31 -0.04
N LEU A 9 -0.38 -1.22 1.21
CA LEU A 9 0.46 -1.27 2.38
C LEU A 9 -0.04 -2.37 3.34
N PRO A 10 0.86 -3.16 3.93
CA PRO A 10 0.52 -4.19 4.90
C PRO A 10 0.28 -3.54 6.27
N LYS A 11 -0.65 -4.07 7.06
CA LYS A 11 -0.78 -3.67 8.46
C LYS A 11 0.47 -3.98 9.28
N GLY A 12 0.70 -3.15 10.30
CA GLY A 12 1.74 -3.35 11.30
C GLY A 12 3.07 -2.73 10.90
N ARG A 13 4.17 -3.36 11.35
CA ARG A 13 5.52 -2.78 11.34
C ARG A 13 5.96 -2.21 9.99
N VAL A 14 5.71 -2.91 8.88
CA VAL A 14 6.11 -2.43 7.55
C VAL A 14 5.40 -1.11 7.21
N SER A 15 4.10 -0.96 7.50
CA SER A 15 3.43 0.33 7.29
C SER A 15 4.00 1.45 8.17
N GLU A 16 4.40 1.15 9.41
CA GLU A 16 4.98 2.14 10.32
C GLU A 16 6.34 2.64 9.83
N GLU A 17 7.12 1.78 9.19
CA GLU A 17 8.39 2.14 8.56
C GLU A 17 8.19 2.83 7.20
N CYS A 18 7.12 2.49 6.45
CA CYS A 18 6.83 3.09 5.14
C CYS A 18 6.19 4.48 5.22
N LEU A 19 5.34 4.76 6.21
CA LEU A 19 4.63 6.04 6.31
C LEU A 19 5.58 7.26 6.39
N PRO A 20 6.69 7.22 7.14
CA PRO A 20 7.70 8.28 7.10
C PRO A 20 8.33 8.48 5.72
N LEU A 21 8.55 7.40 4.96
CA LEU A 21 9.12 7.47 3.61
C LEU A 21 8.13 8.10 2.62
N LEU A 22 6.85 7.69 2.70
CA LEU A 22 5.77 8.32 1.92
C LEU A 22 5.64 9.80 2.26
N THR A 23 5.71 10.14 3.55
CA THR A 23 5.65 11.53 4.02
C THR A 23 6.83 12.35 3.48
N ALA A 24 8.04 11.78 3.47
CA ALA A 24 9.21 12.42 2.87
C ALA A 24 9.07 12.62 1.35
N ALA A 25 8.30 11.75 0.67
CA ALA A 25 7.91 11.91 -0.72
C ALA A 25 6.70 12.85 -0.93
N GLY A 26 6.21 13.50 0.12
CA GLY A 26 5.08 14.44 0.06
C GLY A 26 3.69 13.78 0.09
N ILE A 27 3.62 12.47 0.38
CA ILE A 27 2.38 11.68 0.46
C ILE A 27 2.05 11.39 1.92
N ALA A 28 0.96 11.95 2.41
CA ALA A 28 0.46 11.73 3.76
C ALA A 28 -1.01 11.26 3.72
N PRO A 29 -1.38 10.21 4.49
CA PRO A 29 -2.77 9.80 4.59
C PRO A 29 -3.60 10.86 5.33
N ALA A 30 -4.87 10.98 4.95
CA ALA A 30 -5.82 11.92 5.58
C ALA A 30 -6.17 11.54 7.03
N GLU A 31 -5.92 10.29 7.41
CA GLU A 31 -6.17 9.74 8.74
C GLU A 31 -5.08 8.73 9.10
N ASP A 32 -4.83 8.54 10.40
CA ASP A 32 -3.77 7.64 10.86
C ASP A 32 -4.16 6.17 10.64
N PRO A 33 -3.41 5.41 9.81
CA PRO A 33 -3.70 4.01 9.54
C PRO A 33 -3.63 3.10 10.79
N ARG A 34 -2.97 3.56 11.86
CA ARG A 34 -2.82 2.81 13.12
C ARG A 34 -4.09 2.82 13.97
N THR A 35 -4.88 3.89 13.88
CA THR A 35 -6.10 4.05 14.68
C THR A 35 -7.37 3.87 13.84
N SER A 36 -7.26 4.06 12.52
CA SER A 36 -8.38 3.82 11.61
C SER A 36 -8.67 2.34 11.40
N ARG A 37 -9.96 2.01 11.31
CA ARG A 37 -10.44 0.71 10.84
C ARG A 37 -10.74 0.69 9.34
N LYS A 38 -10.59 1.81 8.64
CA LYS A 38 -10.80 1.87 7.19
C LYS A 38 -9.67 1.11 6.49
N LEU A 39 -10.04 0.43 5.42
CA LEU A 39 -9.08 -0.26 4.55
C LEU A 39 -8.57 0.67 3.45
N ILE A 40 -9.38 1.63 3.01
CA ILE A 40 -9.02 2.61 1.99
C ILE A 40 -8.90 3.98 2.65
N LEU A 41 -7.71 4.58 2.53
CA LEU A 41 -7.39 5.89 3.09
C LEU A 41 -7.11 6.86 1.96
N ALA A 42 -7.78 8.01 1.95
CA ALA A 42 -7.41 9.10 1.08
C ALA A 42 -6.03 9.66 1.49
N THR A 43 -5.36 10.35 0.58
CA THR A 43 -4.13 11.10 0.89
C THR A 43 -4.32 12.59 0.60
N ASN A 44 -3.33 13.39 0.98
CA ASN A 44 -3.22 14.80 0.59
C ASN A 44 -3.01 15.00 -0.93
N VAL A 45 -2.69 13.95 -1.69
CA VAL A 45 -2.51 14.00 -3.15
C VAL A 45 -3.79 13.58 -3.85
N ALA A 46 -4.33 14.47 -4.68
CA ALA A 46 -5.54 14.19 -5.45
C ALA A 46 -5.32 13.02 -6.41
N GLY A 47 -6.25 12.07 -6.40
CA GLY A 47 -6.13 10.86 -7.22
C GLY A 47 -5.14 9.82 -6.68
N LEU A 48 -4.70 9.92 -5.42
CA LEU A 48 -3.86 8.91 -4.78
C LEU A 48 -4.47 8.43 -3.45
N ARG A 49 -4.55 7.12 -3.28
CA ARG A 49 -5.13 6.46 -2.09
C ARG A 49 -4.24 5.33 -1.57
N LEU A 50 -4.36 5.04 -0.29
CA LEU A 50 -3.69 3.92 0.36
C LEU A 50 -4.66 2.77 0.65
N ILE A 51 -4.20 1.60 0.24
CA ILE A 51 -4.57 0.21 0.43
C ILE A 51 -4.16 -0.52 1.71
N ILE A 52 -4.86 -0.50 2.84
CA ILE A 52 -4.40 -1.25 4.02
C ILE A 52 -4.83 -2.73 3.94
N LEU A 53 -3.86 -3.64 3.77
CA LEU A 53 -4.06 -5.07 3.56
C LEU A 53 -3.33 -5.94 4.60
N ARG A 54 -3.54 -7.25 4.56
CA ARG A 54 -2.61 -8.20 5.20
C ARG A 54 -1.36 -8.33 4.33
N ALA A 55 -0.21 -8.59 4.94
CA ALA A 55 1.06 -8.67 4.22
C ALA A 55 1.03 -9.66 3.04
N ALA A 56 0.49 -10.87 3.27
CA ALA A 56 0.36 -11.90 2.25
C ALA A 56 -0.54 -11.49 1.06
N ASP A 57 -1.47 -10.55 1.25
CA ASP A 57 -2.40 -10.14 0.20
C ASP A 57 -1.80 -9.03 -0.70
N VAL A 58 -0.73 -8.33 -0.28
CA VAL A 58 -0.16 -7.21 -1.05
C VAL A 58 0.32 -7.63 -2.44
N PRO A 59 1.13 -8.70 -2.63
CA PRO A 59 1.59 -9.11 -3.96
C PRO A 59 0.42 -9.44 -4.89
N THR A 60 -0.60 -10.12 -4.37
CA THR A 60 -1.81 -10.49 -5.12
C THR A 60 -2.54 -9.25 -5.65
N TYR A 61 -2.70 -8.21 -4.82
CA TYR A 61 -3.37 -6.98 -5.24
C TYR A 61 -2.60 -6.24 -6.34
N VAL A 62 -1.27 -6.24 -6.27
CA VAL A 62 -0.42 -5.63 -7.31
C VAL A 62 -0.48 -6.45 -8.60
N GLN A 63 -0.32 -7.77 -8.50
CA GLN A 63 -0.31 -8.67 -9.65
C GLN A 63 -1.60 -8.61 -10.48
N TYR A 64 -2.76 -8.51 -9.82
CA TYR A 64 -4.06 -8.43 -10.49
C TYR A 64 -4.53 -7.00 -10.78
N GLY A 65 -3.71 -5.98 -10.53
CA GLY A 65 -4.03 -4.58 -10.81
C GLY A 65 -5.11 -3.97 -9.90
N ALA A 66 -5.41 -4.60 -8.76
CA ALA A 66 -6.27 -4.00 -7.73
C ALA A 66 -5.54 -2.87 -6.96
N ALA A 67 -4.21 -2.87 -7.01
CA ALA A 67 -3.34 -1.75 -6.65
C ALA A 67 -2.22 -1.61 -7.69
N GLU A 68 -1.83 -0.38 -8.03
CA GLU A 68 -0.77 -0.13 -9.00
C GLU A 68 0.62 -0.30 -8.39
N LEU A 69 0.77 -0.05 -7.09
CA LEU A 69 2.01 -0.25 -6.33
C LEU A 69 1.72 -0.94 -5.00
N GLY A 70 2.72 -1.61 -4.44
CA GLY A 70 2.63 -2.15 -3.09
C GLY A 70 3.98 -2.28 -2.43
N VAL A 71 4.00 -2.22 -1.10
CA VAL A 71 5.19 -2.54 -0.31
C VAL A 71 4.96 -3.85 0.43
N THR A 72 5.86 -4.81 0.29
CA THR A 72 5.74 -6.09 1.00
C THR A 72 7.09 -6.53 1.55
N GLY A 73 7.05 -7.47 2.50
CA GLY A 73 8.25 -8.13 2.99
C GLY A 73 8.88 -8.99 1.90
N LYS A 74 10.22 -9.07 1.90
CA LYS A 74 10.95 -9.90 0.94
C LYS A 74 10.59 -11.37 1.07
N ASP A 75 10.42 -11.85 2.30
CA ASP A 75 9.92 -13.18 2.63
C ASP A 75 8.57 -13.47 1.96
N VAL A 76 7.59 -12.57 2.13
CA VAL A 76 6.26 -12.69 1.51
C VAL A 76 6.36 -12.71 -0.02
N LEU A 77 7.20 -11.85 -0.60
CA LEU A 77 7.39 -11.82 -2.05
C LEU A 77 7.99 -13.14 -2.58
N MET A 78 8.97 -13.70 -1.87
CA MET A 78 9.60 -14.97 -2.22
C MET A 78 8.62 -16.15 -2.08
N GLU A 79 7.75 -16.13 -1.07
CA GLU A 79 6.70 -17.14 -0.88
C GLU A 79 5.61 -17.05 -1.96
N HIS A 80 5.26 -15.84 -2.39
CA HIS A 80 4.27 -15.61 -3.45
C HIS A 80 4.77 -16.05 -4.85
N GLY A 81 6.08 -16.08 -5.06
CA GLY A 81 6.71 -16.47 -6.33
C GLY A 81 6.99 -15.32 -7.30
N GLY A 82 6.56 -14.09 -6.98
CA GLY A 82 6.95 -12.86 -7.69
C GLY A 82 6.47 -12.68 -9.14
N ASP A 83 5.68 -13.62 -9.68
CA ASP A 83 5.22 -13.56 -11.07
C ASP A 83 4.40 -12.29 -11.36
N GLY A 84 4.85 -11.50 -12.33
CA GLY A 84 4.17 -10.27 -12.77
C GLY A 84 4.37 -9.06 -11.86
N ILE A 85 5.35 -9.11 -10.95
CA ILE A 85 5.69 -8.02 -10.02
C ILE A 85 7.19 -7.69 -10.20
N TYR A 86 7.53 -6.39 -10.22
CA TYR A 86 8.89 -5.89 -10.51
C TYR A 86 9.42 -4.97 -9.41
#